data_AF-A0AAD7HEU8-F1
#
_entry.id   AF-A0AAD7HEU8-F1
#
_cell.length_a   1.000
_cell.length_b   1.000
_cell.length_c   1.000
_cell.angle_alpha   90.00
_cell.angle_beta   90.00
_cell.angle_gamma   90.00
#
_symmetry.space_group_name_H-M   'P 1'
#
loop_
_entity.id
_entity.type
_entity.pdbx_description
1 polymer ?
#
loop_
_entity_poly.entity_id
_entity_poly.type
_entity_poly.pdbx_seq_one_letter_code
_entity_poly.pdbx_strand_id
1 'polypeptide(L)'
;EQVRSLSTYAHLTAALYIKHGTAYLTSPLYADSQAVIKNIIITIARMQLLNPDLRFYIILEGTDRIEVLFCDTRTLDHARNFDIEQLAGKLSLGTLINATFQCNPDLDRGHRRLKLNGALGIDHVNPASWTGDARVGNVKIQQEYDGGRDDANDLLEKHFGSEA
;
A
#
# COMPACT_ATOMS: atom_id res chain seq x y z
N GLU A 1 2.60 12.32 9.26
CA GLU A 1 2.57 11.02 10.00
C GLU A 1 2.84 9.82 9.11
N GLN A 2 1.95 9.41 8.19
CA GLN A 2 2.15 8.17 7.39
C GLN A 2 3.45 8.19 6.57
N VAL A 3 3.74 9.30 5.90
CA VAL A 3 5.00 9.46 5.13
C VAL A 3 6.22 9.38 6.04
N ARG A 4 6.16 10.01 7.22
CA ARG A 4 7.22 9.94 8.23
C ARG A 4 7.44 8.50 8.70
N SER A 5 6.39 7.77 9.06
CA SER A 5 6.50 6.35 9.46
C SER A 5 7.09 5.46 8.37
N LEU A 6 6.68 5.66 7.10
CA LEU A 6 7.25 4.93 5.96
C LEU A 6 8.72 5.28 5.74
N SER A 7 9.09 6.56 5.88
CA SER A 7 10.47 7.02 5.80
C SER A 7 11.33 6.45 6.94
N THR A 8 10.82 6.43 8.18
CA THR A 8 11.48 5.79 9.33
C THR A 8 11.76 4.32 9.05
N TYR A 9 10.75 3.58 8.56
CA TYR A 9 10.94 2.19 8.15
C TYR A 9 11.97 2.05 7.02
N ALA A 10 11.93 2.92 6.00
CA ALA A 10 12.89 2.90 4.90
C ALA A 10 14.34 3.06 5.39
N HIS A 11 14.58 3.97 6.33
CA HIS A 11 15.91 4.23 6.88
C HIS A 11 16.38 3.14 7.85
N LEU A 12 15.50 2.65 8.72
CA LEU A 12 15.80 1.51 9.59
C LEU A 12 16.15 0.26 8.78
N THR A 13 15.33 -0.07 7.77
CA THR A 13 15.59 -1.25 6.94
C THR A 13 16.86 -1.11 6.12
N ALA A 14 17.18 0.09 5.64
CA ALA A 14 18.45 0.35 4.94
C ALA A 14 19.65 0.12 5.87
N ALA A 15 19.65 0.68 7.08
CA ALA A 15 20.75 0.51 8.04
C ALA A 15 20.94 -0.97 8.42
N LEU A 16 19.85 -1.66 8.76
CA LEU A 16 19.88 -3.08 9.12
C LEU A 16 20.30 -3.97 7.95
N TYR A 17 19.87 -3.65 6.73
CA TYR A 17 20.28 -4.37 5.53
C TYR A 17 21.76 -4.13 5.17
N ILE A 18 22.29 -2.92 5.36
CA ILE A 18 23.72 -2.64 5.19
C ILE A 18 24.55 -3.44 6.19
N LYS A 19 24.10 -3.53 7.45
CA LYS A 19 24.82 -4.21 8.53
C LYS A 19 24.75 -5.73 8.47
N HIS A 20 23.59 -6.29 8.14
CA HIS A 20 23.31 -7.72 8.22
C HIS A 20 23.04 -8.39 6.87
N GLY A 21 22.93 -7.61 5.79
CA GLY A 21 22.66 -8.10 4.44
C GLY A 21 21.39 -8.97 4.38
N THR A 22 21.54 -10.09 3.68
CA THR A 22 20.45 -11.05 3.45
C THR A 22 20.01 -11.84 4.68
N ALA A 23 20.75 -11.76 5.79
CA ALA A 23 20.35 -12.38 7.04
C ALA A 23 19.18 -11.63 7.73
N TYR A 24 19.00 -10.35 7.40
CA TYR A 24 17.89 -9.54 7.90
C TYR A 24 16.67 -9.56 6.95
N LEU A 25 16.88 -9.17 5.68
CA LEU A 25 15.86 -9.19 4.64
C LEU A 25 16.45 -9.78 3.37
N THR A 26 15.68 -10.59 2.64
CA THR A 26 16.13 -11.05 1.31
C THR A 26 16.28 -9.85 0.37
N SER A 27 17.23 -9.91 -0.56
CA SER A 27 17.45 -8.80 -1.50
C SER A 27 16.20 -8.40 -2.29
N PRO A 28 15.35 -9.34 -2.77
CA PRO A 28 14.08 -8.99 -3.40
C PRO A 28 13.14 -8.23 -2.45
N LEU A 29 12.95 -8.74 -1.23
CA LEU A 29 12.03 -8.12 -0.27
C LEU A 29 12.49 -6.71 0.15
N TYR A 30 13.79 -6.50 0.30
CA TYR A 30 14.36 -5.18 0.54
C TYR A 30 14.11 -4.23 -0.65
N ALA A 31 14.39 -4.68 -1.87
CA ALA A 31 14.18 -3.89 -3.08
C ALA A 31 12.70 -3.50 -3.26
N ASP A 32 11.79 -4.46 -3.09
CA ASP A 32 10.35 -4.25 -3.19
C ASP A 32 9.84 -3.28 -2.11
N SER A 33 10.30 -3.45 -0.86
CA SER A 33 9.96 -2.55 0.25
C SER A 33 10.34 -1.09 -0.05
N GLN A 34 11.58 -0.86 -0.51
CA GLN A 34 12.06 0.47 -0.86
C GLN A 34 11.34 1.03 -2.09
N ALA A 35 11.03 0.19 -3.07
CA ALA A 35 10.29 0.58 -4.27
C ALA A 35 8.86 1.04 -3.95
N VAL A 36 8.14 0.33 -3.07
CA VAL A 36 6.79 0.72 -2.64
C VAL A 36 6.79 2.09 -1.96
N ILE A 37 7.71 2.33 -1.04
CA ILE A 37 7.82 3.61 -0.32
C ILE A 37 8.15 4.73 -1.29
N LYS A 38 9.11 4.51 -2.20
CA LYS A 38 9.46 5.48 -3.24
C LYS A 38 8.27 5.78 -4.14
N ASN A 39 7.52 4.76 -4.57
CA ASN A 39 6.33 4.93 -5.39
C ASN A 39 5.28 5.80 -4.68
N ILE A 40 4.98 5.51 -3.41
CA ILE A 40 4.06 6.30 -2.58
C ILE A 40 4.47 7.78 -2.55
N ILE A 41 5.74 8.07 -2.25
CA ILE A 41 6.24 9.44 -2.16
C ILE A 41 6.13 10.17 -3.50
N ILE A 42 6.53 9.53 -4.60
CA ILE A 42 6.46 10.11 -5.94
C ILE A 42 5.00 10.33 -6.36
N THR A 43 4.10 9.40 -6.06
CA THR A 43 2.67 9.54 -6.34
C THR A 43 2.07 10.72 -5.60
N ILE A 44 2.40 10.92 -4.32
CA ILE A 44 1.99 12.11 -3.57
C ILE A 44 2.49 13.39 -4.26
N ALA A 45 3.78 13.46 -4.62
CA ALA A 45 4.35 14.61 -5.30
C ALA A 45 3.64 14.91 -6.64
N ARG A 46 3.36 13.88 -7.43
CA ARG A 46 2.63 14.01 -8.70
C ARG A 46 1.19 14.49 -8.48
N MET A 47 0.51 13.97 -7.46
CA MET A 47 -0.85 14.39 -7.12
C MET A 47 -0.89 15.83 -6.60
N GLN A 48 0.10 16.27 -5.82
CA GLN A 48 0.21 17.67 -5.39
C GLN A 48 0.35 18.63 -6.56
N LEU A 49 1.12 18.26 -7.59
CA LEU A 49 1.25 19.05 -8.83
C LEU A 49 -0.05 19.08 -9.64
N LEU A 50 -0.81 17.98 -9.63
CA LEU A 50 -2.07 17.88 -10.36
C LEU A 50 -3.19 18.66 -9.68
N ASN A 51 -3.45 18.37 -8.41
CA ASN A 51 -4.42 19.06 -7.58
C ASN A 51 -4.16 18.75 -6.09
N PRO A 52 -3.81 19.75 -5.26
CA PRO A 52 -3.50 19.55 -3.85
C PRO A 52 -4.68 19.06 -3.00
N ASP A 53 -5.92 19.21 -3.46
CA ASP A 53 -7.12 18.75 -2.74
C ASP A 53 -7.43 17.27 -2.92
N LEU A 54 -6.68 16.56 -3.78
CA LEU A 54 -6.86 15.13 -3.99
C LEU A 54 -6.59 14.36 -2.70
N ARG A 55 -7.41 13.33 -2.47
CA ARG A 55 -7.22 12.39 -1.37
C ARG A 55 -6.46 11.18 -1.85
N PHE A 56 -5.40 10.84 -1.15
CA PHE A 56 -4.58 9.68 -1.42
C PHE A 56 -4.58 8.73 -0.22
N TYR A 57 -4.95 7.48 -0.49
CA TYR A 57 -5.05 6.44 0.52
C TYR A 57 -3.98 5.40 0.23
N ILE A 58 -2.89 5.40 1.01
CA ILE A 58 -1.73 4.51 0.80
C ILE A 58 -2.12 3.03 0.84
N ILE A 59 -3.16 2.68 1.60
CA ILE A 59 -3.75 1.34 1.64
C ILE A 59 -4.23 0.83 0.27
N LEU A 60 -4.40 1.71 -0.72
CA LEU A 60 -4.78 1.34 -2.08
C LEU A 60 -3.59 1.07 -3.00
N GLU A 61 -2.35 1.29 -2.56
CA GLU A 61 -1.12 0.94 -3.29
C GLU A 61 -0.78 -0.57 -3.16
N GLY A 62 -1.58 -1.32 -2.41
CA GLY A 62 -1.48 -2.78 -2.31
C GLY A 62 -2.06 -3.52 -3.52
N THR A 63 -1.86 -4.84 -3.55
CA THR A 63 -2.33 -5.72 -4.63
C THR A 63 -3.76 -6.21 -4.44
N ASP A 64 -4.42 -5.95 -3.30
CA ASP A 64 -5.75 -6.46 -2.96
C ASP A 64 -6.78 -6.32 -4.09
N ARG A 65 -6.83 -5.16 -4.76
CA ARG A 65 -7.78 -4.93 -5.86
C ARG A 65 -7.48 -5.79 -7.08
N ILE A 66 -6.20 -5.99 -7.37
CA ILE A 66 -5.74 -6.85 -8.45
C ILE A 66 -5.97 -8.32 -8.07
N GLU A 67 -5.77 -8.69 -6.81
CA GLU A 67 -6.06 -10.03 -6.31
C GLU A 67 -7.55 -10.36 -6.41
N VAL A 68 -8.43 -9.44 -6.01
CA VAL A 68 -9.88 -9.57 -6.22
C VAL A 68 -10.21 -9.73 -7.70
N LEU A 69 -9.62 -8.91 -8.57
CA LEU A 69 -9.81 -9.03 -10.02
C LEU A 69 -9.31 -10.40 -10.56
N PHE A 70 -8.20 -10.93 -10.03
CA PHE A 70 -7.73 -12.27 -10.39
C PHE A 70 -8.64 -13.37 -9.85
N CYS A 71 -9.22 -13.20 -8.66
CA CYS A 71 -10.25 -14.10 -8.14
C CYS A 71 -11.48 -14.09 -9.03
N ASP A 72 -11.96 -12.92 -9.45
CA ASP A 72 -13.10 -12.77 -10.36
C ASP A 72 -12.79 -13.45 -11.69
N THR A 73 -11.64 -13.16 -12.32
CA THR A 73 -11.29 -13.79 -13.61
C THR A 73 -11.21 -15.31 -13.54
N ARG A 74 -10.77 -15.86 -12.40
CA ARG A 74 -10.74 -17.31 -12.16
C ARG A 74 -12.13 -17.92 -11.91
N THR A 75 -13.11 -17.12 -11.47
CA THR A 75 -14.46 -17.58 -11.10
C THR A 75 -15.57 -17.17 -12.07
N LEU A 76 -15.27 -16.31 -13.05
CA LEU A 76 -16.20 -15.90 -14.12
C LEU A 76 -16.79 -17.07 -14.91
N ASP A 77 -16.08 -18.19 -15.00
CA ASP A 77 -16.51 -19.41 -15.68
C ASP A 77 -15.81 -20.64 -15.06
N HIS A 78 -16.27 -21.85 -15.41
CA HIS A 78 -15.72 -23.12 -14.96
C HIS A 78 -14.30 -23.41 -15.51
N ALA A 79 -13.89 -22.74 -16.58
CA ALA A 79 -12.54 -22.85 -17.14
C ALA A 79 -11.52 -22.01 -16.34
N ARG A 80 -10.86 -22.66 -15.38
CA ARG A 80 -9.87 -22.06 -14.46
C ARG A 80 -8.50 -21.78 -15.10
N ASN A 81 -8.16 -22.46 -16.19
CA ASN A 81 -6.94 -22.24 -16.95
C ASN A 81 -7.32 -21.58 -18.27
N PHE A 82 -6.78 -20.41 -18.52
CA PHE A 82 -7.06 -19.61 -19.71
C PHE A 82 -5.76 -19.30 -20.44
N ASP A 83 -5.82 -19.25 -21.76
CA ASP A 83 -4.75 -18.66 -22.56
C ASP A 83 -4.73 -17.13 -22.39
N ILE A 84 -3.76 -16.48 -23.02
CA ILE A 84 -3.55 -15.03 -22.86
C ILE A 84 -4.69 -14.19 -23.45
N GLU A 85 -5.37 -14.68 -24.49
CA GLU A 85 -6.48 -13.98 -25.13
C GLU A 85 -7.73 -14.07 -24.23
N GLN A 86 -8.01 -15.27 -23.71
CA GLN A 86 -9.06 -15.49 -22.73
C GLN A 86 -8.83 -14.71 -21.45
N LEU A 87 -7.59 -14.63 -20.97
CA LEU A 87 -7.23 -13.81 -19.81
C LEU A 87 -7.55 -12.33 -20.07
N ALA A 88 -7.15 -11.78 -21.22
CA ALA A 88 -7.41 -10.39 -21.57
C ALA A 88 -8.92 -10.08 -21.63
N GLY A 89 -9.71 -10.97 -22.25
CA GLY A 89 -11.16 -10.85 -22.29
C GLY A 89 -11.81 -10.92 -20.91
N LYS A 90 -11.39 -11.87 -20.07
CA LYS A 90 -11.89 -12.03 -18.70
C LYS A 90 -11.51 -10.85 -17.80
N LEU A 91 -10.30 -10.33 -17.89
CA LEU A 91 -9.86 -9.14 -17.15
C LEU A 91 -10.69 -7.91 -17.54
N SER A 92 -10.96 -7.74 -18.84
CA SER A 92 -11.81 -6.65 -19.34
C SER A 92 -13.23 -6.75 -18.78
N LEU A 93 -13.81 -7.96 -18.81
CA LEU A 93 -15.15 -8.20 -18.26
C LEU A 93 -15.20 -8.00 -16.74
N GLY A 94 -14.23 -8.56 -16.00
CA GLY A 94 -14.13 -8.41 -14.55
C GLY A 94 -13.97 -6.94 -14.13
N THR A 95 -13.21 -6.15 -14.91
CA THR A 95 -13.07 -4.70 -14.67
C THR A 95 -14.40 -3.96 -14.87
N LEU A 96 -15.17 -4.30 -15.91
CA LEU A 96 -16.50 -3.71 -16.16
C LEU A 96 -17.51 -4.07 -15.06
N ILE A 97 -17.50 -5.31 -14.59
CA ILE A 97 -18.34 -5.77 -13.48
C ILE A 97 -17.99 -4.98 -12.21
N ASN A 98 -16.69 -4.90 -11.87
CA ASN A 98 -16.22 -4.16 -10.71
C ASN A 98 -16.56 -2.67 -10.78
N ALA A 99 -16.41 -2.03 -11.95
CA ALA A 99 -16.82 -0.64 -12.16
C ALA A 99 -18.34 -0.46 -11.97
N THR A 100 -19.14 -1.42 -12.44
CA THR A 100 -20.60 -1.39 -12.28
C THR A 100 -21.01 -1.49 -10.81
N PHE A 101 -20.39 -2.40 -10.04
CA PHE A 101 -20.63 -2.51 -8.60
C PHE A 101 -20.15 -1.29 -7.81
N GLN A 102 -19.03 -0.66 -8.22
CA GLN A 102 -18.58 0.59 -7.60
C GLN A 102 -19.58 1.73 -7.82
N CYS A 103 -20.20 1.81 -9.00
CA CYS A 103 -21.26 2.79 -9.30
C CYS A 103 -22.59 2.46 -8.62
N ASN A 104 -22.85 1.18 -8.31
CA ASN A 104 -24.09 0.70 -7.72
C ASN A 104 -23.79 -0.19 -6.49
N PRO A 105 -23.40 0.41 -5.34
CA PRO A 105 -22.97 -0.35 -4.15
C PRO A 105 -24.07 -1.21 -3.51
N ASP A 106 -25.32 -1.04 -3.92
CA ASP A 106 -26.45 -1.84 -3.49
C ASP A 106 -26.47 -3.24 -4.12
N LEU A 107 -25.89 -3.39 -5.32
CA LEU A 107 -25.83 -4.65 -6.08
C LEU A 107 -24.80 -5.62 -5.51
N ASP A 108 -23.68 -5.11 -5.01
CA ASP A 108 -22.67 -5.88 -4.30
C ASP A 108 -22.30 -5.18 -2.99
N ARG A 109 -22.95 -5.64 -1.92
CA ARG A 109 -22.71 -5.12 -0.56
C ARG A 109 -21.40 -5.64 0.05
N GLY A 110 -20.68 -6.49 -0.69
CA GLY A 110 -19.50 -7.20 -0.22
C GLY A 110 -19.79 -8.20 0.89
N HIS A 111 -18.74 -8.86 1.37
CA HIS A 111 -18.85 -9.77 2.50
C HIS A 111 -19.01 -8.99 3.82
N ARG A 112 -20.14 -9.17 4.50
CA ARG A 112 -20.34 -8.65 5.86
C ARG A 112 -19.42 -9.40 6.84
N ARG A 113 -18.31 -8.79 7.23
CA ARG A 113 -17.39 -9.36 8.24
C ARG A 113 -18.11 -9.49 9.59
N LEU A 114 -18.24 -10.72 10.09
CA LEU A 114 -18.84 -11.03 11.39
C LEU A 114 -17.82 -10.72 12.51
N LYS A 115 -17.99 -9.55 13.14
CA LYS A 115 -17.35 -9.04 14.38
C LYS A 115 -15.83 -8.77 14.32
N LEU A 116 -15.48 -7.49 14.50
CA LEU A 116 -14.14 -6.88 14.42
C LEU A 116 -13.62 -6.42 15.81
N ASN A 117 -13.97 -7.10 16.91
CA ASN A 117 -13.49 -6.69 18.22
C ASN A 117 -12.19 -7.41 18.58
N GLY A 118 -11.07 -6.67 18.60
CA GLY A 118 -9.82 -7.10 19.23
C GLY A 118 -8.78 -7.81 18.35
N ALA A 119 -8.95 -7.83 17.03
CA ALA A 119 -7.96 -8.43 16.13
C ALA A 119 -6.87 -7.41 15.74
N LEU A 120 -5.64 -7.59 16.25
CA LEU A 120 -4.44 -7.03 15.65
C LEU A 120 -4.23 -7.69 14.28
N GLY A 121 -4.05 -6.90 13.22
CA GLY A 121 -3.95 -7.39 11.84
C GLY A 121 -5.26 -7.27 11.04
N ILE A 122 -5.89 -6.09 11.07
CA ILE A 122 -7.03 -5.80 10.19
C ILE A 122 -6.48 -5.59 8.78
N ASP A 123 -6.46 -6.67 8.02
CA ASP A 123 -5.83 -6.75 6.70
C ASP A 123 -6.61 -6.01 5.58
N HIS A 124 -7.85 -5.55 5.83
CA HIS A 124 -8.67 -4.89 4.80
C HIS A 124 -9.31 -3.63 5.38
N VAL A 125 -8.46 -2.61 5.58
CA VAL A 125 -8.93 -1.26 5.88
C VAL A 125 -9.42 -0.65 4.58
N ASN A 126 -10.63 -0.10 4.56
CA ASN A 126 -11.15 0.60 3.37
C ASN A 126 -11.00 2.12 3.56
N PRO A 127 -10.94 2.90 2.46
CA PRO A 127 -10.90 4.37 2.56
C PRO A 127 -12.05 4.98 3.39
N ALA A 128 -13.21 4.31 3.43
CA ALA A 128 -14.37 4.76 4.21
C ALA A 128 -14.15 4.67 5.74
N SER A 129 -13.27 3.78 6.19
CA SER A 129 -12.88 3.61 7.59
C SER A 129 -11.75 4.54 8.02
N TRP A 130 -11.19 5.35 7.11
CA TRP A 130 -10.10 6.26 7.40
C TRP A 130 -10.60 7.54 8.11
N THR A 131 -10.11 7.79 9.32
CA THR A 131 -10.54 8.94 10.15
C THR A 131 -9.56 10.12 10.12
N GLY A 132 -8.43 10.02 9.41
CA GLY A 132 -7.40 11.05 9.32
C GLY A 132 -7.48 11.92 8.05
N ASP A 133 -6.59 12.91 7.98
CA ASP A 133 -6.44 13.71 6.76
C ASP A 133 -5.64 12.94 5.70
N ALA A 134 -6.27 12.73 4.55
CA ALA A 134 -5.70 12.04 3.39
C ALA A 134 -5.39 13.01 2.23
N ARG A 135 -5.53 14.33 2.43
CA ARG A 135 -5.25 15.31 1.37
C ARG A 135 -3.76 15.41 1.10
N VAL A 136 -3.38 15.25 -0.16
CA VAL A 136 -1.97 15.30 -0.57
C VAL A 136 -1.35 16.67 -0.34
N GLY A 137 -2.11 17.77 -0.51
CA GLY A 137 -1.61 19.13 -0.35
C GLY A 137 -1.12 19.47 1.07
N ASN A 138 -1.59 18.74 2.08
CA ASN A 138 -1.20 18.96 3.46
C ASN A 138 0.11 18.22 3.83
N VAL A 139 0.63 17.38 2.93
CA VAL A 139 1.84 16.60 3.15
C VAL A 139 3.07 17.42 2.76
N LYS A 140 3.90 17.77 3.74
CA LYS A 140 5.23 18.39 3.48
C LYS A 140 6.27 17.30 3.28
N ILE A 141 6.40 16.79 2.04
CA ILE A 141 7.21 15.60 1.70
C ILE A 141 8.63 15.68 2.28
N GLN A 142 9.35 16.78 2.04
CA GLN A 142 10.73 16.93 2.52
C GLN A 142 10.81 16.84 4.05
N GLN A 143 9.94 17.58 4.75
CA GLN A 143 9.92 17.62 6.21
C GLN A 143 9.59 16.25 6.81
N GLU A 144 8.61 15.54 6.24
CA GLU A 144 8.21 14.22 6.72
C GLU A 144 9.28 13.15 6.44
N TYR A 145 9.98 13.26 5.31
CA TYR A 145 11.06 12.35 4.95
C TYR A 145 12.32 12.57 5.81
N ASP A 146 12.73 13.82 6.01
CA ASP A 146 13.85 14.13 6.89
C ASP A 146 13.52 13.76 8.35
N GLY A 147 12.31 14.08 8.80
CA GLY A 147 11.85 13.67 10.14
C GLY A 147 11.78 12.16 10.33
N GLY A 148 11.50 11.40 9.28
CA GLY A 148 11.51 9.94 9.33
C GLY A 148 12.93 9.38 9.48
N ARG A 149 13.92 10.01 8.82
CA ARG A 149 15.35 9.71 9.01
C ARG A 149 15.80 9.98 10.43
N ASP A 150 15.43 11.13 10.97
CA ASP A 150 15.83 11.52 12.32
C ASP A 150 15.23 10.54 13.36
N ASP A 151 13.95 10.17 13.22
CA ASP A 151 13.33 9.13 14.05
C ASP A 151 14.03 7.77 13.95
N ALA A 152 14.49 7.39 12.74
CA ALA A 152 15.21 6.15 12.52
C ALA A 152 16.57 6.16 13.22
N ASN A 153 17.29 7.28 13.13
CA ASN A 153 18.58 7.45 13.80
C ASN A 153 18.41 7.40 15.32
N ASP A 154 17.42 8.09 15.87
CA ASP A 154 17.11 8.07 17.30
C ASP A 154 16.82 6.65 17.79
N LEU A 155 16.07 5.87 17.01
CA LEU A 155 15.78 4.47 17.32
C LEU A 155 17.03 3.59 17.24
N LEU A 156 17.88 3.77 16.22
CA LEU A 156 19.12 3.01 16.10
C LEU A 156 20.09 3.33 17.24
N GLU A 157 20.28 4.60 17.57
CA GLU A 157 21.13 5.03 18.67
C GLU A 157 20.61 4.49 20.00
N LYS A 158 19.29 4.57 20.23
CA LYS A 158 18.65 4.03 21.44
C LYS A 158 18.87 2.53 21.62
N HIS A 159 18.84 1.75 20.54
CA HIS A 159 18.87 0.29 20.60
C HIS A 159 20.27 -0.32 20.41
N PHE A 160 21.17 0.37 19.71
CA PHE A 160 22.49 -0.14 19.32
C PHE A 160 23.65 0.78 19.70
N GLY A 161 23.38 1.98 20.26
CA GLY A 161 24.39 2.97 20.66
C GLY A 161 24.78 3.92 19.53
N SER A 162 25.63 4.91 19.84
CA SER A 162 26.05 5.98 18.92
C SER A 162 26.91 5.51 17.72
N GLU A 163 27.31 4.23 17.70
CA GLU A 163 28.08 3.60 16.61
C GLU A 163 27.19 2.80 15.64
N ALA A 164 25.87 2.87 15.80
CA ALA A 164 24.87 2.16 15.01
C ALA A 164 24.72 2.71 13.60
#